data_AF-A0AAJ1GFA8-F1
#
_entry.id   AF-A0AAJ1GFA8-F1
#
_cell.length_a   1.000
_cell.length_b   1.000
_cell.length_c   1.000
_cell.angle_alpha   90.00
_cell.angle_beta   90.00
_cell.angle_gamma   90.00
#
_symmetry.space_group_name_H-M   'P 1'
#
loop_
_entity.id
_entity.type
_entity.pdbx_description
1 polymer ?
#
loop_
_entity_poly.entity_id
_entity_poly.type
_entity_poly.pdbx_seq_one_letter_code
_entity_poly.pdbx_strand_id
1 'polypeptide(L)'
;TSHQNPENTTQGTLEVRDVAGYSVMALKGGQATNGHWNGGMKTMVIPADSEGRRGAKNFYCYTQHWFETGLMGQTGAQTIAFLTGKNEVICSMSINKSDSVGNTAHVDWFAPQNKKIKTLDFQPTAYEGNPFNLKMGGGHNDFLKEGDRLRIFWYGQYYYFTIPEIKDMAC
;
A
#
# COMPACT_ATOMS: atom_id res chain seq x y z
N THR A 1 1.92 15.48 0.91
CA THR A 1 2.69 14.82 1.98
C THR A 1 2.13 13.43 2.18
N SER A 2 2.98 12.45 2.48
CA SER A 2 2.52 11.12 2.89
C SER A 2 2.01 11.19 4.33
N HIS A 3 0.71 11.00 4.54
CA HIS A 3 0.13 11.07 5.89
C HIS A 3 0.45 9.83 6.74
N GLN A 4 0.70 8.69 6.09
CA GLN A 4 1.17 7.48 6.76
C GLN A 4 2.64 7.61 7.16
N ASN A 5 3.51 8.15 6.32
CA ASN A 5 4.90 8.36 6.70
C ASN A 5 5.35 9.78 6.34
N PRO A 6 5.16 10.76 7.24
CA PRO A 6 5.47 12.17 6.96
C PRO A 6 6.94 12.47 6.67
N GLU A 7 7.86 11.59 7.06
CA GLU A 7 9.29 11.72 6.76
C GLU A 7 9.60 11.43 5.28
N ASN A 8 8.75 10.62 4.63
CA ASN A 8 8.89 10.36 3.20
C ASN A 8 8.46 11.57 2.38
N THR A 9 9.24 11.87 1.35
CA THR A 9 8.93 12.93 0.40
C THR A 9 8.10 12.39 -0.76
N THR A 10 7.29 13.26 -1.37
CA THR A 10 6.32 12.90 -2.42
C THR A 10 6.52 13.75 -3.68
N GLN A 11 7.78 14.10 -3.94
CA GLN A 11 8.19 15.05 -4.99
C GLN A 11 8.46 14.39 -6.34
N GLY A 12 8.43 13.05 -6.39
CA GLY A 12 8.55 12.30 -7.63
C GLY A 12 7.31 12.40 -8.52
N THR A 13 7.40 11.78 -9.69
CA THR A 13 6.31 11.73 -10.67
C THR A 13 5.88 10.31 -10.94
N LEU A 14 4.58 10.11 -11.08
CA LEU A 14 3.99 8.85 -11.53
C LEU A 14 3.69 8.91 -13.03
N GLU A 15 3.74 7.77 -13.69
CA GLU A 15 3.27 7.60 -15.06
C GLU A 15 2.36 6.39 -15.17
N VAL A 16 1.53 6.37 -16.21
CA VAL A 16 0.86 5.14 -16.66
C VAL A 16 1.65 4.62 -17.85
N ARG A 17 2.04 3.36 -17.81
CA ARG A 17 2.76 2.70 -18.91
C ARG A 17 2.27 1.27 -19.10
N ASP A 18 2.51 0.71 -20.27
CA ASP A 18 2.28 -0.71 -20.52
C ASP A 18 3.43 -1.54 -19.94
N VAL A 19 3.09 -2.57 -19.16
CA VAL A 19 4.03 -3.60 -18.73
C VAL A 19 3.36 -4.96 -18.94
N ALA A 20 3.95 -5.77 -19.83
CA ALA A 20 3.44 -7.09 -20.18
C ALA A 20 1.96 -7.09 -20.63
N GLY A 21 1.52 -6.05 -21.34
CA GLY A 21 0.14 -5.91 -21.83
C GLY A 21 -0.85 -5.35 -20.80
N TYR A 22 -0.38 -4.93 -19.62
CA TYR A 22 -1.18 -4.29 -18.59
C TYR A 22 -0.83 -2.81 -18.45
N SER A 23 -1.85 -1.96 -18.36
CA SER A 23 -1.68 -0.56 -17.97
C SER A 23 -1.40 -0.46 -16.47
N VAL A 24 -0.17 -0.09 -16.11
CA VAL A 24 0.27 0.03 -14.72
C VAL A 24 0.63 1.46 -14.37
N MET A 25 0.32 1.87 -13.14
CA MET A 25 0.83 3.11 -12.57
C MET A 25 2.23 2.83 -11.99
N ALA A 26 3.25 3.49 -12.51
CA ALA A 26 4.65 3.27 -12.15
C ALA A 26 5.31 4.58 -11.71
N LEU A 27 6.37 4.44 -10.92
CA LEU A 27 7.26 5.57 -10.61
C LEU A 27 8.07 5.91 -11.87
N LYS A 28 7.93 7.13 -12.37
CA LYS A 28 8.72 7.66 -13.49
C LYS A 28 10.01 8.34 -13.03
N GLY A 29 9.96 8.99 -11.88
CA GLY A 29 11.06 9.78 -11.34
C GLY A 29 10.85 10.13 -9.89
N GLY A 30 11.95 10.41 -9.19
CA GLY A 30 11.99 10.57 -7.74
C GLY A 30 13.12 9.71 -7.19
N GLN A 31 14.17 10.33 -6.71
CA GLN A 31 15.30 9.66 -6.07
C GLN A 31 15.21 9.90 -4.57
N ALA A 32 15.49 8.85 -3.79
CA ALA A 32 15.54 8.96 -2.33
C ALA A 32 16.47 10.10 -1.91
N THR A 33 16.06 10.86 -0.89
CA THR A 33 16.80 12.01 -0.37
C THR A 33 17.23 11.72 1.06
N ASN A 34 18.51 11.93 1.35
CA ASN A 34 19.11 11.95 2.70
C ASN A 34 18.47 10.97 3.73
N GLY A 35 18.44 9.68 3.43
CA GLY A 35 17.98 8.63 4.35
C GLY A 35 16.48 8.34 4.36
N HIS A 36 15.67 9.08 3.59
CA HIS A 36 14.22 8.88 3.50
C HIS A 36 13.78 8.51 2.08
N TRP A 37 12.64 7.81 1.97
CA TRP A 37 12.06 7.51 0.66
C TRP A 37 11.56 8.80 -0.01
N ASN A 38 11.69 8.83 -1.33
CA ASN A 38 11.07 9.82 -2.19
C ASN A 38 10.41 9.09 -3.35
N GLY A 39 9.23 9.55 -3.74
CA GLY A 39 8.51 8.97 -4.88
C GLY A 39 7.38 9.87 -5.35
N GLY A 40 6.68 9.42 -6.38
CA GLY A 40 5.44 10.04 -6.81
C GLY A 40 4.27 9.60 -5.93
N MET A 41 3.31 10.51 -5.73
CA MET A 41 2.11 10.24 -4.94
C MET A 41 0.87 10.69 -5.70
N LYS A 42 -0.20 9.91 -5.61
CA LYS A 42 -1.53 10.31 -6.05
C LYS A 42 -2.49 10.20 -4.87
N THR A 43 -3.23 11.28 -4.61
CA THR A 43 -4.38 11.27 -3.70
C THR A 43 -5.65 11.18 -4.52
N MET A 44 -6.57 10.30 -4.12
CA MET A 44 -7.90 10.17 -4.70
C MET A 44 -8.92 10.55 -3.64
N VAL A 45 -9.78 11.51 -3.95
CA VAL A 45 -10.93 11.85 -3.10
C VAL A 45 -12.09 10.98 -3.54
N ILE A 46 -12.66 10.20 -2.62
CA ILE A 46 -13.84 9.39 -2.91
C ILE A 46 -15.02 10.32 -3.26
N PRO A 47 -15.68 10.13 -4.43
CA PRO A 47 -16.82 10.95 -4.80
C PRO A 47 -18.00 10.70 -3.86
N ALA A 48 -19.03 11.55 -3.97
CA ALA A 48 -20.27 11.30 -3.27
C ALA A 48 -20.94 10.02 -3.82
N ASP A 49 -21.61 9.27 -2.94
CA ASP A 49 -22.49 8.16 -3.32
C ASP A 49 -23.75 8.68 -4.03
N SER A 50 -24.63 7.76 -4.46
CA SER A 50 -25.89 8.08 -5.11
C SER A 50 -26.88 8.86 -4.22
N GLU A 51 -26.64 8.92 -2.91
CA GLU A 51 -27.41 9.70 -1.93
C GLU A 51 -26.74 11.04 -1.59
N GLY A 52 -25.64 11.38 -2.27
CA GLY A 52 -24.90 12.62 -2.07
C GLY A 52 -23.93 12.62 -0.88
N ARG A 53 -23.74 11.49 -0.19
CA ARG A 53 -22.84 11.39 0.98
C ARG A 53 -21.42 11.08 0.52
N ARG A 54 -20.45 11.75 1.13
CA ARG A 54 -19.02 11.52 0.84
C ARG A 54 -18.42 10.57 1.85
N GLY A 55 -17.64 9.63 1.33
CA GLY A 55 -16.88 8.70 2.13
C GLY A 55 -17.70 7.58 2.75
N ALA A 56 -17.02 6.69 3.47
CA ALA A 56 -17.67 5.54 4.06
C ALA A 56 -17.01 5.10 5.36
N LYS A 57 -17.82 4.82 6.39
CA LYS A 57 -17.36 4.19 7.64
C LYS A 57 -17.01 2.72 7.47
N ASN A 58 -17.72 2.02 6.59
CA ASN A 58 -17.46 0.64 6.23
C ASN A 58 -17.11 0.62 4.75
N PHE A 59 -16.00 0.00 4.39
CA PHE A 59 -15.56 -0.04 3.00
C PHE A 59 -14.84 -1.33 2.70
N TYR A 60 -14.96 -1.75 1.45
CA TYR A 60 -14.11 -2.74 0.82
C TYR A 60 -13.27 -2.03 -0.24
N CYS A 61 -11.96 -2.28 -0.23
CA CYS A 61 -11.07 -1.82 -1.28
C CYS A 61 -10.22 -3.00 -1.74
N TYR A 62 -10.28 -3.29 -3.03
CA TYR A 62 -9.39 -4.22 -3.70
C TYR A 62 -8.32 -3.43 -4.45
N THR A 63 -7.08 -3.89 -4.34
CA THR A 63 -5.92 -3.30 -4.98
C THR A 63 -5.05 -4.39 -5.57
N GLN A 64 -4.29 -4.04 -6.60
CA GLN A 64 -3.36 -4.94 -7.26
C GLN A 64 -1.98 -4.28 -7.30
N HIS A 65 -0.97 -5.01 -6.82
CA HIS A 65 0.40 -4.51 -6.70
C HIS A 65 1.37 -5.36 -7.51
N TRP A 66 2.24 -4.70 -8.26
CA TRP A 66 3.40 -5.36 -8.84
C TRP A 66 4.66 -4.88 -8.10
N PHE A 67 5.34 -5.81 -7.43
CA PHE A 67 6.60 -5.54 -6.73
C PHE A 67 7.63 -6.66 -6.97
N GLU A 68 8.59 -6.38 -7.86
CA GLU A 68 9.67 -7.29 -8.24
C GLU A 68 11.00 -6.54 -8.35
N THR A 69 12.08 -7.23 -8.03
CA THR A 69 13.45 -6.78 -8.25
C THR A 69 14.10 -7.59 -9.35
N GLY A 70 14.86 -6.92 -10.23
CA GLY A 70 15.70 -7.59 -11.22
C GLY A 70 17.08 -7.97 -10.69
N LEU A 71 17.57 -7.29 -9.64
CA LEU A 71 18.91 -7.49 -9.08
C LEU A 71 18.90 -7.37 -7.55
N MET A 72 19.85 -8.08 -6.92
CA MET A 72 20.17 -7.93 -5.50
C MET A 72 20.54 -6.47 -5.18
N GLY A 73 20.14 -5.98 -4.01
CA GLY A 73 20.43 -4.62 -3.56
C GLY A 73 19.61 -3.50 -4.18
N GLN A 74 18.73 -3.78 -5.15
CA GLN A 74 17.71 -2.80 -5.57
C GLN A 74 16.74 -2.52 -4.42
N THR A 75 16.36 -1.27 -4.21
CA THR A 75 15.46 -0.87 -3.13
C THR A 75 14.19 -0.23 -3.70
N GLY A 76 13.10 -0.27 -2.94
CA GLY A 76 11.85 0.33 -3.36
C GLY A 76 10.77 0.24 -2.29
N ALA A 77 9.75 1.09 -2.42
CA ALA A 77 8.59 1.08 -1.55
C ALA A 77 7.31 1.43 -2.34
N GLN A 78 6.18 0.87 -1.91
CA GLN A 78 4.84 1.23 -2.37
C GLN A 78 3.91 1.28 -1.16
N THR A 79 3.10 2.33 -1.05
CA THR A 79 2.19 2.51 0.09
C THR A 79 0.80 2.88 -0.40
N ILE A 80 -0.22 2.24 0.18
CA ILE A 80 -1.62 2.66 0.08
C ILE A 80 -2.11 3.00 1.48
N ALA A 81 -2.70 4.17 1.65
CA ALA A 81 -3.26 4.63 2.90
C ALA A 81 -4.69 5.13 2.70
N PHE A 82 -5.58 4.67 3.58
CA PHE A 82 -6.95 5.14 3.68
C PHE A 82 -6.99 6.23 4.74
N LEU A 83 -7.49 7.41 4.36
CA LEU A 83 -7.44 8.61 5.18
C LEU A 83 -8.84 9.14 5.40
N THR A 84 -9.08 9.79 6.54
CA THR A 84 -10.30 10.57 6.73
C THR A 84 -10.28 11.85 5.89
N GLY A 85 -11.43 12.53 5.80
CA GLY A 85 -11.50 13.87 5.21
C GLY A 85 -10.61 14.93 5.89
N LYS A 86 -10.04 14.64 7.06
CA LYS A 86 -9.05 15.48 7.77
C LYS A 86 -7.61 14.97 7.60
N ASN A 87 -7.39 14.02 6.69
CA ASN A 87 -6.13 13.34 6.44
C ASN A 87 -5.59 12.50 7.62
N GLU A 88 -6.47 12.03 8.51
CA GLU A 88 -6.08 11.10 9.57
C GLU A 88 -6.02 9.68 9.00
N VAL A 89 -4.94 8.95 9.27
CA VAL A 89 -4.78 7.56 8.78
C VAL A 89 -5.78 6.65 9.46
N ILE A 90 -6.61 5.97 8.67
CA ILE A 90 -7.53 4.92 9.12
C ILE A 90 -6.79 3.59 9.15
N CYS A 91 -6.17 3.22 8.03
CA CYS A 91 -5.29 2.06 7.92
C CYS A 91 -4.42 2.22 6.68
N SER A 92 -3.36 1.43 6.60
CA SER A 92 -2.47 1.44 5.44
C SER A 92 -1.71 0.14 5.28
N MET A 93 -1.16 -0.05 4.10
CA MET A 93 -0.19 -1.10 3.79
C MET A 93 1.01 -0.45 3.10
N SER A 94 2.20 -0.91 3.47
CA SER A 94 3.44 -0.51 2.81
C SER A 94 4.25 -1.75 2.46
N ILE A 95 4.53 -1.93 1.17
CA ILE A 95 5.55 -2.86 0.68
C ILE A 95 6.88 -2.12 0.75
N ASN A 96 7.88 -2.69 1.40
CA ASN A 96 9.18 -2.08 1.59
C ASN A 96 10.30 -3.08 1.32
N LYS A 97 11.27 -2.66 0.51
CA LYS A 97 12.56 -3.32 0.35
C LYS A 97 13.66 -2.30 0.62
N SER A 98 14.10 -2.23 1.87
CA SER A 98 15.24 -1.41 2.29
C SER A 98 16.57 -2.17 2.27
N ASP A 99 16.54 -3.50 2.11
CA ASP A 99 17.73 -4.33 1.98
C ASP A 99 18.49 -4.00 0.68
N SER A 100 19.63 -3.32 0.86
CA SER A 100 20.53 -2.84 -0.19
C SER A 100 21.64 -3.82 -0.54
N VAL A 101 21.68 -5.00 0.11
CA VAL A 101 22.65 -6.06 -0.19
C VAL A 101 21.95 -7.30 -0.71
N GLY A 102 20.94 -7.77 -0.01
CA GLY A 102 20.18 -8.97 -0.36
C GLY A 102 18.91 -8.66 -1.15
N ASN A 103 17.94 -9.57 -1.01
CA ASN A 103 16.66 -9.48 -1.69
C ASN A 103 15.44 -9.55 -0.78
N THR A 104 15.59 -9.37 0.53
CA THR A 104 14.44 -9.48 1.42
C THR A 104 13.58 -8.22 1.36
N ALA A 105 12.30 -8.41 1.08
CA ALA A 105 11.27 -7.39 1.18
C ALA A 105 10.26 -7.80 2.26
N HIS A 106 9.49 -6.82 2.73
CA HIS A 106 8.39 -7.07 3.64
C HIS A 106 7.20 -6.22 3.27
N VAL A 107 6.03 -6.69 3.65
CA VAL A 107 4.81 -5.90 3.68
C VAL A 107 4.44 -5.63 5.14
N ASP A 108 4.16 -4.38 5.44
CA ASP A 108 3.66 -3.93 6.72
C ASP A 108 2.24 -3.42 6.57
N TRP A 109 1.38 -3.75 7.53
CA TRP A 109 0.08 -3.10 7.70
C TRP A 109 0.08 -2.28 8.97
N PHE A 110 -0.56 -1.11 8.90
CA PHE A 110 -0.63 -0.16 10.00
C PHE A 110 -2.08 0.23 10.29
N ALA A 111 -2.38 0.34 11.57
CA ALA A 111 -3.52 1.04 12.13
C ALA A 111 -3.17 2.55 12.29
N PRO A 112 -4.10 3.39 12.80
CA PRO A 112 -3.83 4.79 13.09
C PRO A 112 -2.56 5.02 13.94
N GLN A 113 -2.04 6.25 13.87
CA GLN A 113 -0.80 6.67 14.54
C GLN A 113 0.42 5.79 14.21
N ASN A 114 0.47 5.22 12.99
CA ASN A 114 1.53 4.31 12.54
C ASN A 114 1.75 3.08 13.41
N LYS A 115 0.71 2.65 14.12
CA LYS A 115 0.75 1.41 14.88
C LYS A 115 0.81 0.23 13.90
N LYS A 116 1.97 -0.38 13.78
CA LYS A 116 2.16 -1.59 12.97
C LYS A 116 1.36 -2.76 13.57
N ILE A 117 0.50 -3.38 12.77
CA ILE A 117 -0.37 -4.49 13.18
C ILE A 117 0.07 -5.84 12.61
N LYS A 118 0.81 -5.84 11.50
CA LYS A 118 1.32 -7.06 10.88
C LYS A 118 2.54 -6.74 10.00
N THR A 119 3.49 -7.66 10.00
CA THR A 119 4.59 -7.73 9.02
C THR A 119 4.63 -9.14 8.45
N LEU A 120 4.85 -9.24 7.14
CA LEU A 120 5.15 -10.51 6.47
C LEU A 120 6.31 -10.31 5.49
N ASP A 121 7.31 -11.18 5.58
CA ASP A 121 8.49 -11.15 4.73
C ASP A 121 8.26 -11.96 3.46
N PHE A 122 8.89 -11.54 2.37
CA PHE A 122 8.90 -12.26 1.11
C PHE A 122 10.15 -11.92 0.29
N GLN A 123 10.40 -12.72 -0.75
CA GLN A 123 11.44 -12.43 -1.73
C GLN A 123 10.75 -11.89 -3.00
N PRO A 124 11.05 -10.66 -3.46
CA PRO A 124 10.38 -9.99 -4.59
C PRO A 124 10.94 -10.51 -5.93
N THR A 125 10.93 -11.82 -6.13
CA THR A 125 11.43 -12.47 -7.34
C THR A 125 10.31 -12.70 -8.37
N ALA A 126 10.69 -12.97 -9.61
CA ALA A 126 9.79 -13.41 -10.68
C ALA A 126 9.39 -14.91 -10.56
N TYR A 127 9.70 -15.57 -9.45
CA TYR A 127 9.46 -16.99 -9.20
C TYR A 127 8.34 -17.21 -8.19
N GLU A 128 8.01 -18.48 -7.94
CA GLU A 128 7.00 -18.84 -6.94
C GLU A 128 7.37 -18.28 -5.55
N GLY A 129 6.34 -17.93 -4.77
CA GLY A 129 6.50 -17.39 -3.42
C GLY A 129 6.58 -15.87 -3.33
N ASN A 130 6.63 -15.13 -4.45
CA ASN A 130 6.36 -13.69 -4.45
C ASN A 130 4.87 -13.43 -4.73
N PRO A 131 4.08 -13.00 -3.73
CA PRO A 131 2.65 -12.71 -3.95
C PRO A 131 2.41 -11.58 -4.95
N PHE A 132 3.39 -10.72 -5.19
CA PHE A 132 3.28 -9.50 -6.00
C PHE A 132 3.84 -9.62 -7.41
N ASN A 133 4.13 -10.84 -7.88
CA ASN A 133 4.51 -11.03 -9.28
C ASN A 133 3.32 -11.44 -10.14
N LEU A 134 3.45 -11.25 -11.45
CA LEU A 134 2.40 -11.64 -12.40
C LEU A 134 2.07 -13.14 -12.36
N LYS A 135 3.09 -14.00 -12.14
CA LYS A 135 2.89 -15.46 -12.16
C LYS A 135 1.95 -15.95 -11.06
N MET A 136 1.94 -15.27 -9.91
CA MET A 136 1.13 -15.61 -8.75
C MET A 136 -0.24 -14.89 -8.75
N GLY A 137 -0.69 -14.36 -9.90
CA GLY A 137 -1.97 -13.64 -10.02
C GLY A 137 -1.84 -12.11 -9.92
N GLY A 138 -0.62 -11.60 -9.74
CA GLY A 138 -0.34 -10.16 -9.85
C GLY A 138 -0.59 -9.36 -8.58
N GLY A 139 -0.42 -9.90 -7.38
CA GLY A 139 -0.40 -9.08 -6.15
C GLY A 139 -1.76 -8.58 -5.68
N HIS A 140 -2.74 -9.47 -5.66
CA HIS A 140 -4.04 -9.24 -5.04
C HIS A 140 -3.89 -8.81 -3.57
N ASN A 141 -4.49 -7.68 -3.22
CA ASN A 141 -4.61 -7.20 -1.84
C ASN A 141 -6.00 -6.64 -1.63
N ASP A 142 -6.55 -6.83 -0.43
CA ASP A 142 -7.79 -6.18 -0.05
C ASP A 142 -7.78 -5.69 1.39
N PHE A 143 -8.67 -4.72 1.60
CA PHE A 143 -9.03 -4.19 2.90
C PHE A 143 -10.53 -4.23 3.00
N LEU A 144 -11.03 -4.82 4.08
CA LEU A 144 -12.42 -4.71 4.48
C LEU A 144 -12.48 -4.11 5.88
N LYS A 145 -13.06 -2.92 5.98
CA LYS A 145 -13.35 -2.26 7.24
C LYS A 145 -14.84 -2.36 7.55
N GLU A 146 -15.17 -2.88 8.72
CA GLU A 146 -16.54 -3.01 9.22
C GLU A 146 -16.58 -2.61 10.70
N GLY A 147 -17.04 -1.40 10.98
CA GLY A 147 -16.96 -0.81 12.31
C GLY A 147 -15.50 -0.72 12.76
N ASP A 148 -15.19 -1.38 13.87
CA ASP A 148 -13.84 -1.49 14.46
C ASP A 148 -13.03 -2.68 13.91
N ARG A 149 -13.59 -3.49 13.01
CA ARG A 149 -12.88 -4.64 12.44
C ARG A 149 -12.19 -4.25 11.14
N LEU A 150 -10.93 -4.64 11.02
CA LEU A 150 -10.16 -4.58 9.79
C LEU A 150 -9.78 -5.99 9.36
N ARG A 151 -10.17 -6.39 8.15
CA ARG A 151 -9.65 -7.56 7.46
C ARG A 151 -8.67 -7.13 6.38
N ILE A 152 -7.56 -7.83 6.29
CA ILE A 152 -6.59 -7.70 5.21
C ILE A 152 -6.39 -9.05 4.53
N PHE A 153 -6.06 -9.03 3.24
CA PHE A 153 -5.66 -10.21 2.49
C PHE A 153 -4.15 -10.24 2.28
N TRP A 154 -3.56 -11.45 2.37
CA TRP A 154 -2.21 -11.74 1.92
C TRP A 154 -2.12 -13.18 1.42
N TYR A 155 -1.75 -13.33 0.16
CA TYR A 155 -1.31 -14.59 -0.44
C TYR A 155 -2.16 -15.82 -0.07
N GLY A 156 -3.47 -15.73 -0.31
CA GLY A 156 -4.43 -16.81 -0.06
C GLY A 156 -4.96 -16.87 1.37
N GLN A 157 -4.56 -15.94 2.24
CA GLN A 157 -4.95 -15.90 3.64
C GLN A 157 -5.59 -14.55 4.00
N TYR A 158 -6.57 -14.60 4.90
CA TYR A 158 -7.15 -13.40 5.52
C TYR A 158 -6.69 -13.26 6.95
N TYR A 159 -6.36 -12.04 7.35
CA TYR A 159 -6.09 -11.68 8.74
C TYR A 159 -7.12 -10.68 9.22
N TYR A 160 -7.53 -10.80 10.48
CA TYR A 160 -8.57 -10.00 11.10
C TYR A 160 -8.03 -9.32 12.34
N PHE A 161 -8.31 -8.03 12.48
CA PHE A 161 -7.90 -7.20 13.60
C PHE A 161 -9.10 -6.43 14.15
N THR A 162 -9.16 -6.28 15.47
CA THR A 162 -10.09 -5.36 16.13
C THR A 162 -9.33 -4.11 16.54
N ILE A 163 -9.72 -2.97 16.00
CA ILE A 163 -9.08 -1.67 16.12
C ILE A 163 -10.17 -0.66 16.53
N PRO A 164 -10.45 -0.49 17.83
CA PRO A 164 -11.58 0.33 18.29
C PRO A 164 -11.58 1.77 17.78
N GLU A 165 -10.38 2.36 17.65
CA GLU A 165 -10.16 3.74 17.19
C GLU A 165 -10.64 4.02 15.76
N ILE A 166 -10.73 3.01 14.87
CA ILE A 166 -11.21 3.23 13.51
C ILE A 166 -12.73 3.18 13.38
N LYS A 167 -13.46 2.79 14.44
CA LYS A 167 -14.89 2.46 14.37
C LYS A 167 -15.73 3.46 13.59
N ASP A 168 -15.56 4.73 13.91
CA ASP A 168 -16.34 5.83 13.35
C ASP A 168 -15.59 6.67 12.30
N MET A 169 -14.35 6.31 11.98
CA MET A 169 -13.59 6.97 10.92
C MET A 169 -14.19 6.65 9.55
N ALA A 170 -14.47 7.69 8.77
CA ALA A 170 -14.93 7.59 7.39
C ALA A 170 -13.79 7.94 6.43
N CYS A 171 -13.52 7.05 5.47
CA CYS A 171 -12.54 7.27 4.39
C CYS A 171 -13.09 8.25 3.35
#